data_AF-A0A444VT87-F1
#
_entry.id   AF-A0A444VT87-F1
#
_cell.length_a   1.000
_cell.length_b   1.000
_cell.length_c   1.000
_cell.angle_alpha   90.00
_cell.angle_beta   90.00
_cell.angle_gamma   90.00
#
_symmetry.space_group_name_H-M   'P 1'
#
loop_
_entity.id
_entity.type
_entity.pdbx_description
1 polymer ?
#
loop_
_entity_poly.entity_id
_entity_poly.type
_entity_poly.pdbx_seq_one_letter_code
_entity_poly.pdbx_strand_id
1 'polypeptide(L)'
;MKINKKTTHEIIEFLSKYYSNQYASLVTGSYVEGTNNEFSDVDTIIFTKDRNNVFNEMVLYKDLKLQTIIIPVQNIQEILWIDYLTGQGTFVNMIAKGHIIFDQDDFLKSLISHTKELETHGVKPLSDYENYMARVKITSLLFDVMGAEDIDEHLYTIINLIDLVTQFKLKANGSWCSDGKYRMKLIKALDAEFYQKLTAAVADIYGNKNKENIINLTKELLEQHGGILPYYSKAHTLSKVSEDYLVVELDNSSNMEMLKNTIRVLREFIENIKQYKEIDCYFFSSKPVSKNKTEENIYLVINTKKEFINDFLIEHLNFFITGKENILRLQFPFQYDPVYRFSTKKTYNKLAPLFYRISKLITEKKGAMFNASHQIPFAVHLLKEAKNTWFADCPDMFSPFLKYLFECWFVFTYDDGLSFKTEVLLEKKKINLEKFEALFHGQQLQLRSSYNSESLIPKEVVAILKKISKFPEIKNIPVYKAYITPSGLSEMQRKQWSLFREIIFKTFSILFIDNRLISYIPFVVNKLELND
;
A
#
# COMPACT_ATOMS: atom_id res chain seq x y z
N MET A 1 -31.50 -12.19 -0.81
CA MET A 1 -30.26 -12.97 -0.65
C MET A 1 -30.28 -14.09 -1.69
N LYS A 2 -29.31 -14.17 -2.60
CA LYS A 2 -29.29 -15.22 -3.63
C LYS A 2 -28.54 -16.49 -3.22
N ILE A 3 -27.72 -16.41 -2.16
CA ILE A 3 -27.14 -17.59 -1.52
C ILE A 3 -28.24 -18.31 -0.74
N ASN A 4 -28.37 -19.61 -0.97
CA ASN A 4 -29.36 -20.43 -0.27
C ASN A 4 -28.95 -20.66 1.20
N LYS A 5 -29.94 -20.91 2.07
CA LYS A 5 -29.72 -21.08 3.51
C LYS A 5 -28.77 -22.23 3.86
N LYS A 6 -28.78 -23.33 3.09
CA LYS A 6 -27.92 -24.50 3.31
C LYS A 6 -26.45 -24.12 3.11
N THR A 7 -26.13 -23.48 1.99
CA THR A 7 -24.77 -23.01 1.66
C THR A 7 -24.27 -22.02 2.71
N THR A 8 -25.09 -21.05 3.14
CA THR A 8 -24.71 -20.13 4.22
C THR A 8 -24.41 -20.87 5.52
N HIS A 9 -25.23 -21.85 5.89
CA HIS A 9 -25.00 -22.65 7.10
C HIS A 9 -23.69 -23.43 7.05
N GLU A 10 -23.40 -24.09 5.93
CA GLU A 10 -22.15 -24.83 5.73
C GLU A 10 -20.91 -23.93 5.77
N ILE A 11 -21.00 -22.70 5.24
CA ILE A 11 -19.91 -21.69 5.33
C ILE A 11 -19.70 -21.25 6.78
N ILE A 12 -20.78 -20.99 7.54
CA ILE A 12 -20.68 -20.62 8.96
C ILE A 12 -20.04 -21.76 9.75
N GLU A 13 -20.45 -23.01 9.52
CA GLU A 13 -19.88 -24.19 10.17
C GLU A 13 -18.38 -24.32 9.85
N PHE A 14 -18.01 -24.21 8.58
CA PHE A 14 -16.61 -24.20 8.14
C PHE A 14 -15.78 -23.13 8.85
N LEU A 15 -16.24 -21.88 8.83
CA LEU A 15 -15.53 -20.75 9.45
C LEU A 15 -15.41 -20.93 10.96
N SER A 16 -16.46 -21.38 11.63
CA SER A 16 -16.43 -21.63 13.08
C SER A 16 -15.44 -22.73 13.46
N LYS A 17 -15.26 -23.74 12.60
CA LYS A 17 -14.39 -24.89 12.84
C LYS A 17 -12.92 -24.58 12.56
N TYR A 18 -12.62 -23.88 11.46
CA TYR A 18 -11.24 -23.70 10.99
C TYR A 18 -10.68 -22.30 11.21
N TYR A 19 -11.54 -21.30 11.37
CA TYR A 19 -11.16 -19.88 11.54
C TYR A 19 -11.92 -19.25 12.72
N SER A 20 -11.95 -19.94 13.86
CA SER A 20 -12.61 -19.44 15.08
C SER A 20 -12.07 -18.09 15.57
N ASN A 21 -10.81 -17.78 15.23
CA ASN A 21 -10.11 -16.54 15.58
C ASN A 21 -10.15 -15.49 14.46
N GLN A 22 -11.03 -15.64 13.46
CA GLN A 22 -11.23 -14.62 12.43
C GLN A 22 -11.62 -13.27 13.06
N TYR A 23 -11.14 -12.19 12.46
CA TYR A 23 -11.57 -10.84 12.83
C TYR A 23 -12.88 -10.48 12.11
N ALA A 24 -13.02 -10.93 10.87
CA ALA A 24 -14.20 -10.68 10.05
C ALA A 24 -14.24 -11.69 8.91
N SER A 25 -15.41 -11.94 8.35
CA SER A 25 -15.54 -12.69 7.10
C SER A 25 -16.75 -12.27 6.30
N LEU A 26 -16.60 -12.37 4.98
CA LEU A 26 -17.67 -12.17 4.03
C LEU A 26 -17.57 -13.18 2.90
N VAL A 27 -18.68 -13.37 2.21
CA VAL A 27 -18.74 -14.13 0.95
C VAL A 27 -18.97 -13.15 -0.19
N THR A 28 -18.44 -13.43 -1.37
CA THR A 28 -18.57 -12.54 -2.53
C THR A 28 -18.72 -13.35 -3.83
N GLY A 29 -18.59 -12.66 -4.96
CA GLY A 29 -18.57 -13.28 -6.27
C GLY A 29 -19.91 -13.85 -6.72
N SER A 30 -19.81 -14.89 -7.55
CA SER A 30 -20.94 -15.38 -8.34
C SER A 30 -22.13 -15.86 -7.49
N TYR A 31 -21.87 -16.40 -6.29
CA TYR A 31 -22.90 -16.86 -5.35
C TYR A 31 -23.71 -15.69 -4.75
N VAL A 32 -23.06 -14.57 -4.44
CA VAL A 32 -23.74 -13.36 -3.95
C VAL A 32 -24.52 -12.69 -5.07
N GLU A 33 -23.93 -12.60 -6.27
CA GLU A 33 -24.57 -12.03 -7.45
C GLU A 33 -25.68 -12.94 -8.03
N GLY A 34 -25.69 -14.22 -7.66
CA GLY A 34 -26.55 -15.29 -8.18
C GLY A 34 -26.38 -15.53 -9.68
N THR A 35 -25.12 -15.50 -10.12
CA THR A 35 -24.67 -15.89 -11.46
C THR A 35 -23.81 -17.15 -11.43
N ASN A 36 -23.80 -17.85 -10.31
CA ASN A 36 -23.07 -19.10 -10.10
C ASN A 36 -23.66 -20.24 -10.94
N ASN A 37 -22.81 -21.20 -11.30
CA ASN A 37 -23.12 -22.45 -11.98
C ASN A 37 -22.44 -23.62 -11.25
N GLU A 38 -22.60 -24.84 -11.75
CA GLU A 38 -22.01 -26.06 -11.16
C GLU A 38 -20.48 -26.07 -11.10
N PHE A 39 -19.81 -25.22 -11.89
CA PHE A 39 -18.36 -25.04 -11.89
C PHE A 39 -17.90 -23.87 -10.99
N SER A 40 -18.82 -23.14 -10.38
CA SER A 40 -18.51 -21.98 -9.55
C SER A 40 -18.09 -22.38 -8.14
N ASP A 41 -17.02 -21.77 -7.68
CA ASP A 41 -16.59 -21.73 -6.29
C ASP A 41 -17.30 -20.64 -5.50
N VAL A 42 -17.24 -20.77 -4.18
CA VAL A 42 -17.70 -19.75 -3.23
C VAL A 42 -16.49 -18.94 -2.76
N ASP A 43 -16.39 -17.72 -3.26
CA ASP A 43 -15.39 -16.74 -2.80
C ASP A 43 -15.67 -16.36 -1.33
N THR A 44 -14.84 -16.84 -0.41
CA THR A 44 -14.94 -16.58 1.03
C THR A 44 -13.73 -15.78 1.48
N ILE A 45 -13.93 -14.51 1.83
CA ILE A 45 -12.86 -13.64 2.32
C ILE A 45 -12.84 -13.68 3.84
N ILE A 46 -11.67 -13.95 4.41
CA ILE A 46 -11.44 -14.08 5.84
C ILE A 46 -10.41 -13.04 6.26
N PHE A 47 -10.80 -12.13 7.13
CA PHE A 47 -9.93 -11.11 7.69
C PHE A 47 -9.33 -11.60 9.00
N THR A 48 -8.02 -11.46 9.16
CA THR A 48 -7.30 -11.93 10.35
C THR A 48 -6.20 -10.97 10.77
N LYS A 49 -5.83 -11.01 12.06
CA LYS A 49 -4.66 -10.32 12.61
C LYS A 49 -3.41 -11.19 12.69
N ASP A 50 -3.53 -12.51 12.48
CA ASP A 50 -2.47 -13.50 12.68
C ASP A 50 -1.67 -13.83 11.41
N ARG A 51 -1.90 -13.08 10.32
CA ARG A 51 -1.15 -13.18 9.07
C ARG A 51 -0.67 -11.80 8.63
N ASN A 52 0.46 -11.77 7.93
CA ASN A 52 1.07 -10.56 7.36
C ASN A 52 1.00 -10.55 5.82
N ASN A 53 0.63 -11.65 5.17
CA ASN A 53 0.47 -11.71 3.71
C ASN A 53 -0.90 -12.24 3.31
N VAL A 54 -1.38 -11.82 2.14
CA VAL A 54 -2.58 -12.40 1.53
C VAL A 54 -2.29 -13.85 1.20
N PHE A 55 -3.21 -14.73 1.59
CA PHE A 55 -3.11 -16.15 1.33
C PHE A 55 -4.40 -16.63 0.67
N ASN A 56 -4.29 -17.46 -0.35
CA ASN A 56 -5.44 -18.00 -1.08
C ASN A 56 -5.29 -19.51 -1.16
N GLU A 57 -6.35 -20.22 -0.77
CA GLU A 57 -6.41 -21.67 -0.85
C GLU A 57 -7.80 -22.12 -1.31
N MET A 58 -7.82 -23.22 -2.05
CA MET A 58 -9.06 -23.88 -2.47
C MET A 58 -9.31 -25.04 -1.53
N VAL A 59 -10.46 -25.03 -0.85
CA VAL A 59 -10.84 -26.05 0.12
C VAL A 59 -12.16 -26.68 -0.31
N LEU A 60 -12.19 -28.00 -0.39
CA LEU A 60 -13.43 -28.74 -0.50
C LEU A 60 -13.97 -29.03 0.90
N TYR A 61 -15.08 -28.40 1.27
CA TYR A 61 -15.75 -28.63 2.54
C TYR A 61 -17.13 -29.21 2.30
N LYS A 62 -17.32 -30.48 2.70
CA LYS A 62 -18.46 -31.30 2.27
C LYS A 62 -18.46 -31.34 0.73
N ASP A 63 -19.40 -30.67 0.08
CA ASP A 63 -19.47 -30.57 -1.38
C ASP A 63 -19.25 -29.14 -1.90
N LEU A 64 -18.98 -28.18 -1.00
CA LEU A 64 -18.72 -26.80 -1.37
C LEU A 64 -17.24 -26.62 -1.73
N LYS A 65 -16.99 -26.15 -2.97
CA LYS A 65 -15.70 -25.63 -3.39
C LYS A 65 -15.55 -24.21 -2.84
N LEU A 66 -14.83 -24.07 -1.74
CA LEU A 66 -14.57 -22.77 -1.13
C LEU A 66 -13.24 -22.24 -1.65
N GLN A 67 -13.25 -21.05 -2.24
CA GLN A 67 -12.03 -20.28 -2.45
C GLN A 67 -11.86 -19.36 -1.25
N THR A 68 -10.97 -19.72 -0.32
CA THR A 68 -10.73 -18.93 0.88
C THR A 68 -9.59 -17.96 0.66
N ILE A 69 -9.90 -16.67 0.79
CA ILE A 69 -8.95 -15.56 0.61
C ILE A 69 -8.72 -14.92 1.96
N ILE A 70 -7.58 -15.21 2.57
CA ILE A 70 -7.18 -14.71 3.88
C ILE A 70 -6.47 -13.36 3.70
N ILE A 71 -7.05 -12.31 4.28
CA ILE A 71 -6.56 -10.93 4.19
C ILE A 71 -6.10 -10.44 5.58
N PRO A 72 -4.83 -10.02 5.73
CA PRO A 72 -4.38 -9.30 6.92
C PRO A 72 -5.12 -7.97 7.08
N VAL A 73 -5.75 -7.76 8.23
CA VAL A 73 -6.40 -6.46 8.54
C VAL A 73 -5.39 -5.32 8.56
N GLN A 74 -4.14 -5.62 8.91
CA GLN A 74 -3.02 -4.68 8.94
C GLN A 74 -2.71 -4.08 7.57
N ASN A 75 -2.91 -4.86 6.50
CA ASN A 75 -2.47 -4.52 5.15
C ASN A 75 -3.63 -4.14 4.22
N ILE A 76 -4.87 -4.10 4.73
CA ILE A 76 -6.06 -3.80 3.91
C ILE A 76 -5.93 -2.48 3.15
N GLN A 77 -5.36 -1.46 3.79
CA GLN A 77 -5.17 -0.16 3.15
C GLN A 77 -4.18 -0.20 1.99
N GLU A 78 -3.10 -0.98 2.13
CA GLU A 78 -2.11 -1.16 1.06
C GLU A 78 -2.70 -1.98 -0.10
N ILE A 79 -3.48 -3.02 0.21
CA ILE A 79 -4.18 -3.83 -0.78
C ILE A 79 -5.13 -2.98 -1.64
N LEU A 80 -5.97 -2.16 -1.00
CA LEU A 80 -6.88 -1.24 -1.70
C LEU A 80 -6.13 -0.15 -2.48
N TRP A 81 -4.99 0.30 -1.95
CA TRP A 81 -4.14 1.28 -2.62
C TRP A 81 -3.50 0.73 -3.89
N ILE A 82 -3.01 -0.52 -3.86
CA ILE A 82 -2.48 -1.21 -5.05
C ILE A 82 -3.58 -1.38 -6.10
N ASP A 83 -4.79 -1.75 -5.70
CA ASP A 83 -5.94 -1.81 -6.61
C ASP A 83 -6.17 -0.45 -7.29
N TYR A 84 -6.24 0.63 -6.52
CA TYR A 84 -6.46 2.00 -7.02
C TYR A 84 -5.35 2.47 -7.98
N LEU A 85 -4.08 2.22 -7.64
CA LEU A 85 -2.94 2.59 -8.49
C LEU A 85 -2.86 1.79 -9.78
N THR A 86 -3.06 0.47 -9.70
CA THR A 86 -3.00 -0.41 -10.88
C THR A 86 -4.24 -0.26 -11.76
N GLY A 87 -5.34 0.22 -11.18
CA GLY A 87 -6.66 0.29 -11.79
C GLY A 87 -7.37 -1.05 -11.88
N GLN A 88 -6.87 -2.08 -11.18
CA GLN A 88 -7.40 -3.44 -11.29
C GLN A 88 -8.74 -3.61 -10.57
N GLY A 89 -8.85 -3.09 -9.34
CA GLY A 89 -10.08 -3.08 -8.55
C GLY A 89 -10.59 -4.45 -8.11
N THR A 90 -9.72 -5.46 -7.98
CA THR A 90 -10.16 -6.82 -7.61
C THR A 90 -10.72 -6.87 -6.20
N PHE A 91 -9.94 -6.45 -5.21
CA PHE A 91 -10.36 -6.43 -3.81
C PHE A 91 -11.40 -5.36 -3.55
N VAL A 92 -11.29 -4.20 -4.20
CA VAL A 92 -12.34 -3.15 -4.13
C VAL A 92 -13.70 -3.73 -4.51
N ASN A 93 -13.81 -4.41 -5.66
CA ASN A 93 -15.07 -4.97 -6.13
C ASN A 93 -15.57 -6.11 -5.24
N MET A 94 -14.67 -7.05 -4.91
CA MET A 94 -14.99 -8.21 -4.07
C MET A 94 -15.53 -7.81 -2.69
N ILE A 95 -14.93 -6.80 -2.05
CA ILE A 95 -15.37 -6.33 -0.74
C ILE A 95 -16.64 -5.48 -0.87
N ALA A 96 -16.72 -4.57 -1.84
CA ALA A 96 -17.90 -3.70 -2.02
C ALA A 96 -19.21 -4.49 -2.19
N LYS A 97 -19.15 -5.63 -2.88
CA LYS A 97 -20.29 -6.53 -3.11
C LYS A 97 -20.44 -7.61 -2.05
N GLY A 98 -19.51 -7.70 -1.09
CA GLY A 98 -19.45 -8.76 -0.12
C GLY A 98 -20.68 -8.82 0.79
N HIS A 99 -21.10 -10.03 1.12
CA HIS A 99 -22.10 -10.30 2.14
C HIS A 99 -21.43 -10.75 3.43
N ILE A 100 -21.59 -9.96 4.48
CA ILE A 100 -20.99 -10.20 5.81
C ILE A 100 -21.53 -11.52 6.39
N ILE A 101 -20.61 -12.39 6.81
CA ILE A 101 -20.90 -13.59 7.61
C ILE A 101 -20.59 -13.34 9.09
N PHE A 102 -19.44 -12.72 9.37
CA PHE A 102 -19.01 -12.33 10.71
C PHE A 102 -18.32 -10.97 10.66
N ASP A 103 -18.58 -10.09 11.61
CA ASP A 103 -18.00 -8.74 11.64
C ASP A 103 -17.71 -8.29 13.07
N GLN A 104 -16.44 -8.34 13.45
CA GLN A 104 -15.99 -7.79 14.73
C GLN A 104 -15.91 -6.26 14.66
N ASP A 105 -16.54 -5.60 15.63
CA ASP A 105 -16.44 -4.15 15.83
C ASP A 105 -16.88 -3.30 14.60
N ASP A 106 -17.85 -3.80 13.81
CA ASP A 106 -18.37 -3.16 12.60
C ASP A 106 -17.29 -2.80 11.55
N PHE A 107 -16.17 -3.54 11.55
CA PHE A 107 -15.06 -3.36 10.62
C PHE A 107 -15.50 -3.51 9.17
N LEU A 108 -16.19 -4.59 8.82
CA LEU A 108 -16.66 -4.85 7.46
C LEU A 108 -17.75 -3.87 7.06
N LYS A 109 -18.67 -3.50 7.96
CA LYS A 109 -19.65 -2.44 7.63
C LYS A 109 -18.96 -1.16 7.18
N SER A 110 -17.93 -0.71 7.91
CA SER A 110 -17.15 0.47 7.52
C SER A 110 -16.35 0.25 6.23
N LEU A 111 -15.70 -0.91 6.09
CA LEU A 111 -14.86 -1.22 4.93
C LEU A 111 -15.68 -1.36 3.63
N ILE A 112 -16.85 -2.00 3.69
CA ILE A 112 -17.79 -2.14 2.57
C ILE A 112 -18.30 -0.76 2.14
N SER A 113 -18.63 0.12 3.09
CA SER A 113 -19.02 1.49 2.75
C SER A 113 -17.92 2.21 1.98
N HIS A 114 -16.68 2.13 2.47
CA HIS A 114 -15.53 2.76 1.81
C HIS A 114 -15.21 2.17 0.44
N THR A 115 -15.28 0.85 0.29
CA THR A 115 -15.00 0.19 -1.00
C THR A 115 -16.08 0.46 -2.04
N LYS A 116 -17.35 0.65 -1.63
CA LYS A 116 -18.42 1.15 -2.52
C LYS A 116 -18.19 2.59 -2.98
N GLU A 117 -17.71 3.45 -2.09
CA GLU A 117 -17.28 4.79 -2.46
C GLU A 117 -16.14 4.70 -3.48
N LEU A 118 -15.10 3.92 -3.23
CA LEU A 118 -13.99 3.72 -4.18
C LEU A 118 -14.48 3.15 -5.53
N GLU A 119 -15.38 2.16 -5.52
CA GLU A 119 -15.95 1.59 -6.74
C GLU A 119 -16.61 2.67 -7.61
N THR A 120 -17.29 3.62 -6.97
CA THR A 120 -17.96 4.76 -7.63
C THR A 120 -16.98 5.84 -8.09
N HIS A 121 -15.93 6.12 -7.31
CA HIS A 121 -14.91 7.11 -7.68
C HIS A 121 -14.04 6.65 -8.86
N GLY A 122 -13.85 5.34 -9.00
CA GLY A 122 -13.06 4.78 -10.09
C GLY A 122 -11.55 4.77 -9.81
N VAL A 123 -10.78 4.56 -10.88
CA VAL A 123 -9.32 4.46 -10.80
C VAL A 123 -8.67 5.84 -10.76
N LYS A 124 -7.39 5.88 -10.38
CA LYS A 124 -6.58 7.10 -10.53
C LYS A 124 -6.63 7.59 -11.99
N PRO A 125 -6.96 8.87 -12.24
CA PRO A 125 -6.87 9.45 -13.58
C PRO A 125 -5.47 9.28 -14.17
N LEU A 126 -5.41 8.94 -15.46
CA LEU A 126 -4.15 8.86 -16.19
C LEU A 126 -3.51 10.25 -16.23
N SER A 127 -2.25 10.33 -15.82
CA SER A 127 -1.40 11.49 -16.15
C SER A 127 -1.14 11.55 -17.66
N ASP A 128 -0.75 12.72 -18.15
CA ASP A 128 -0.36 12.92 -19.56
C ASP A 128 0.72 11.91 -20.00
N TYR A 129 1.64 11.58 -19.10
CA TYR A 129 2.69 10.60 -19.33
C TYR A 129 2.14 9.17 -19.41
N GLU A 130 1.28 8.76 -18.48
CA GLU A 130 0.66 7.42 -18.51
C GLU A 130 -0.20 7.24 -19.77
N ASN A 131 -0.92 8.29 -20.18
CA ASN A 131 -1.64 8.33 -21.45
C ASN A 131 -0.68 8.18 -22.63
N TYR A 132 0.37 8.99 -22.72
CA TYR A 132 1.40 8.89 -23.75
C TYR A 132 2.01 7.47 -23.84
N MET A 133 2.40 6.88 -22.70
CA MET A 133 2.99 5.54 -22.68
C MET A 133 2.01 4.45 -23.08
N ALA A 134 0.73 4.57 -22.70
CA ALA A 134 -0.29 3.65 -23.19
C ALA A 134 -0.42 3.74 -24.71
N ARG A 135 -0.48 4.97 -25.26
CA ARG A 135 -0.52 5.21 -26.71
C ARG A 135 0.72 4.69 -27.43
N VAL A 136 1.91 4.82 -26.85
CA VAL A 136 3.15 4.24 -27.39
C VAL A 136 3.04 2.73 -27.53
N LYS A 137 2.64 2.04 -26.44
CA LYS A 137 2.51 0.57 -26.45
C LYS A 137 1.45 0.09 -27.44
N ILE A 138 0.28 0.74 -27.44
CA ILE A 138 -0.82 0.41 -28.36
C ILE A 138 -0.41 0.68 -29.81
N THR A 139 0.25 1.81 -30.09
CA THR A 139 0.71 2.13 -31.45
C THR A 139 1.73 1.11 -31.96
N SER A 140 2.68 0.68 -31.11
CA SER A 140 3.63 -0.37 -31.48
C SER A 140 2.93 -1.65 -31.92
N LEU A 141 2.03 -2.18 -31.08
CA LEU A 141 1.29 -3.40 -31.41
C LEU A 141 0.36 -3.20 -32.62
N LEU A 142 -0.24 -2.01 -32.75
CA LEU A 142 -1.08 -1.68 -33.89
C LEU A 142 -0.30 -1.74 -35.21
N PHE A 143 0.94 -1.22 -35.23
CA PHE A 143 1.79 -1.30 -36.43
C PHE A 143 2.18 -2.73 -36.76
N ASP A 144 2.49 -3.55 -35.76
CA ASP A 144 2.76 -4.98 -35.97
C ASP A 144 1.53 -5.68 -36.60
N VAL A 145 0.33 -5.42 -36.08
CA VAL A 145 -0.93 -5.96 -36.64
C VAL A 145 -1.20 -5.42 -38.05
N MET A 146 -1.01 -4.13 -38.30
CA MET A 146 -1.16 -3.53 -39.63
C MET A 146 -0.20 -4.15 -40.66
N GLY A 147 1.03 -4.47 -40.26
CA GLY A 147 2.04 -5.13 -41.09
C GLY A 147 1.87 -6.64 -41.25
N ALA A 148 1.01 -7.28 -40.46
CA ALA A 148 0.84 -8.74 -40.47
C ALA A 148 0.32 -9.27 -41.81
N GLU A 149 1.12 -10.03 -42.55
CA GLU A 149 0.67 -10.75 -43.75
C GLU A 149 -0.03 -12.07 -43.37
N ASP A 150 0.48 -12.76 -42.34
CA ASP A 150 -0.16 -13.91 -41.71
C ASP A 150 -0.71 -13.55 -40.33
N ILE A 151 -2.04 -13.65 -40.20
CA ILE A 151 -2.77 -13.41 -38.94
C ILE A 151 -2.43 -14.45 -37.89
N ASP A 152 -2.16 -15.71 -38.30
CA ASP A 152 -1.94 -16.80 -37.36
C ASP A 152 -0.64 -16.58 -36.55
N GLU A 153 0.41 -16.08 -37.20
CA GLU A 153 1.67 -15.71 -36.54
C GLU A 153 1.50 -14.53 -35.56
N HIS A 154 0.49 -13.68 -35.79
CA HIS A 154 0.27 -12.46 -35.02
C HIS A 154 -0.85 -12.58 -33.97
N LEU A 155 -1.45 -13.76 -33.77
CA LEU A 155 -2.55 -13.96 -32.82
C LEU A 155 -2.22 -13.47 -31.41
N TYR A 156 -1.01 -13.75 -30.91
CA TYR A 156 -0.58 -13.25 -29.60
C TYR A 156 -0.46 -11.72 -29.56
N THR A 157 0.05 -11.10 -30.63
CA THR A 157 0.11 -9.64 -30.76
C THR A 157 -1.28 -9.02 -30.77
N ILE A 158 -2.23 -9.64 -31.47
CA ILE A 158 -3.64 -9.22 -31.52
C ILE A 158 -4.30 -9.32 -30.15
N ILE A 159 -4.10 -10.44 -29.43
CA ILE A 159 -4.62 -10.62 -28.07
C ILE A 159 -4.08 -9.53 -27.13
N ASN A 160 -2.77 -9.25 -27.19
CA ASN A 160 -2.15 -8.19 -26.40
C ASN A 160 -2.67 -6.81 -26.78
N LEU A 161 -2.92 -6.54 -28.07
CA LEU A 161 -3.51 -5.29 -28.53
C LEU A 161 -4.92 -5.11 -27.95
N ILE A 162 -5.77 -6.12 -28.04
CA ILE A 162 -7.13 -6.10 -27.47
C ILE A 162 -7.09 -5.86 -25.96
N ASP A 163 -6.19 -6.55 -25.25
CA ASP A 163 -5.99 -6.39 -23.82
C ASP A 163 -5.62 -4.93 -23.46
N LEU A 164 -4.65 -4.34 -24.15
CA LEU A 164 -4.24 -2.95 -23.91
C LEU A 164 -5.29 -1.92 -24.32
N VAL A 165 -5.96 -2.12 -25.46
CA VAL A 165 -7.03 -1.22 -25.95
C VAL A 165 -8.18 -1.17 -24.97
N THR A 166 -8.61 -2.33 -24.45
CA THR A 166 -9.69 -2.41 -23.47
C THR A 166 -9.31 -1.79 -22.12
N GLN A 167 -8.09 -2.06 -21.64
CA GLN A 167 -7.58 -1.42 -20.42
C GLN A 167 -7.47 0.09 -20.58
N PHE A 168 -6.97 0.57 -21.72
CA PHE A 168 -6.82 2.00 -21.99
C PHE A 168 -8.17 2.71 -22.07
N LYS A 169 -9.15 2.13 -22.78
CA LYS A 169 -10.52 2.66 -22.83
C LYS A 169 -11.12 2.83 -21.43
N LEU A 170 -10.97 1.83 -20.55
CA LEU A 170 -11.50 1.90 -19.18
C LEU A 170 -10.76 2.96 -18.35
N LYS A 171 -9.42 2.90 -18.30
CA LYS A 171 -8.60 3.83 -17.49
C LYS A 171 -8.74 5.28 -17.93
N ALA A 172 -8.77 5.54 -19.24
CA ALA A 172 -8.91 6.89 -19.77
C ALA A 172 -10.27 7.52 -19.44
N ASN A 173 -11.27 6.70 -19.11
CA ASN A 173 -12.59 7.13 -18.63
C ASN A 173 -12.76 6.98 -17.11
N GLY A 174 -11.66 6.79 -16.36
CA GLY A 174 -11.70 6.65 -14.90
C GLY A 174 -12.33 5.35 -14.39
N SER A 175 -12.61 4.38 -15.27
CA SER A 175 -13.23 3.11 -14.88
C SER A 175 -12.20 2.07 -14.45
N TRP A 176 -12.62 1.16 -13.57
CA TRP A 176 -11.83 -0.03 -13.20
C TRP A 176 -11.62 -0.94 -14.41
N CYS A 177 -10.46 -1.61 -14.49
CA CYS A 177 -10.17 -2.54 -15.57
C CYS A 177 -10.77 -3.92 -15.31
N SER A 178 -10.51 -4.48 -14.13
CA SER A 178 -10.71 -5.90 -13.82
C SER A 178 -10.12 -6.85 -14.89
N ASP A 179 -10.33 -8.16 -14.73
CA ASP A 179 -9.86 -9.19 -15.67
C ASP A 179 -11.02 -9.99 -16.28
N GLY A 180 -10.73 -10.63 -17.41
CA GLY A 180 -11.58 -11.62 -18.07
C GLY A 180 -13.04 -11.16 -18.24
N LYS A 181 -13.97 -11.96 -17.70
CA LYS A 181 -15.42 -11.73 -17.85
C LYS A 181 -15.88 -10.36 -17.32
N TYR A 182 -15.22 -9.85 -16.29
CA TYR A 182 -15.63 -8.59 -15.65
C TYR A 182 -15.23 -7.39 -16.50
N ARG A 183 -14.07 -7.44 -17.16
CA ARG A 183 -13.64 -6.37 -18.06
C ARG A 183 -14.67 -6.11 -19.16
N MET A 184 -15.17 -7.15 -19.81
CA MET A 184 -16.19 -7.01 -20.85
C MET A 184 -17.51 -6.44 -20.31
N LYS A 185 -17.91 -6.80 -19.08
CA LYS A 185 -19.08 -6.19 -18.41
C LYS A 185 -18.87 -4.69 -18.16
N LEU A 186 -17.67 -4.30 -17.71
CA LEU A 186 -17.31 -2.91 -17.46
C LEU A 186 -17.28 -2.10 -18.75
N ILE A 187 -16.71 -2.64 -19.82
CA ILE A 187 -16.74 -1.98 -21.14
C ILE A 187 -18.18 -1.78 -21.61
N LYS A 188 -19.03 -2.82 -21.52
CA LYS A 188 -20.43 -2.71 -21.93
C LYS A 188 -21.21 -1.66 -21.13
N ALA A 189 -20.92 -1.56 -19.83
CA ALA A 189 -21.54 -0.57 -18.95
C ALA A 189 -21.04 0.85 -19.22
N LEU A 190 -19.76 1.00 -19.60
CA LEU A 190 -19.15 2.28 -19.94
C LEU A 190 -19.57 2.78 -21.32
N ASP A 191 -19.50 1.91 -22.34
CA ASP A 191 -19.67 2.23 -23.74
C ASP A 191 -20.17 0.99 -24.51
N ALA A 192 -21.50 0.90 -24.66
CA ALA A 192 -22.16 -0.22 -25.31
C ALA A 192 -21.85 -0.32 -26.82
N GLU A 193 -21.59 0.81 -27.49
CA GLU A 193 -21.23 0.83 -28.91
C GLU A 193 -19.82 0.30 -29.11
N PHE A 194 -18.85 0.78 -28.31
CA PHE A 194 -17.48 0.26 -28.33
C PHE A 194 -17.45 -1.24 -28.01
N TYR A 195 -18.26 -1.70 -27.04
CA TYR A 195 -18.42 -3.13 -26.75
C TYR A 195 -18.84 -3.92 -28.00
N GLN A 196 -19.87 -3.46 -28.71
CA GLN A 196 -20.38 -4.14 -29.90
C GLN A 196 -19.33 -4.17 -31.02
N LYS A 197 -18.73 -3.03 -31.35
CA LYS A 197 -17.65 -2.92 -32.34
C LYS A 197 -16.47 -3.82 -32.00
N LEU A 198 -16.03 -3.84 -30.74
CA LEU A 198 -14.95 -4.70 -30.28
C LEU A 198 -15.31 -6.18 -30.47
N THR A 199 -16.49 -6.61 -30.01
CA THR A 199 -16.89 -8.03 -30.15
C THR A 199 -17.01 -8.47 -31.60
N ALA A 200 -17.50 -7.60 -32.49
CA ALA A 200 -17.58 -7.86 -33.92
C ALA A 200 -16.18 -7.93 -34.55
N ALA A 201 -15.28 -7.00 -34.22
CA ALA A 201 -13.90 -7.00 -34.71
C ALA A 201 -13.15 -8.27 -34.28
N VAL A 202 -13.30 -8.68 -33.02
CA VAL A 202 -12.68 -9.91 -32.51
C VAL A 202 -13.23 -11.14 -33.25
N ALA A 203 -14.55 -11.25 -33.42
CA ALA A 203 -15.16 -12.35 -34.17
C ALA A 203 -14.68 -12.41 -35.63
N ASP A 204 -14.50 -11.25 -36.27
CA ASP A 204 -14.07 -11.15 -37.67
C ASP A 204 -12.59 -11.54 -37.87
N ILE A 205 -11.72 -11.22 -36.90
CA ILE A 205 -10.34 -11.71 -36.89
C ILE A 205 -10.30 -13.24 -36.82
N TYR A 206 -10.99 -13.84 -35.83
CA TYR A 206 -10.90 -15.29 -35.62
C TYR A 206 -11.70 -16.10 -36.65
N GLY A 207 -12.76 -15.52 -37.21
CA GLY A 207 -13.61 -16.18 -38.22
C GLY A 207 -13.08 -16.02 -39.64
N ASN A 208 -12.69 -14.80 -40.02
CA ASN A 208 -12.36 -14.44 -41.40
C ASN A 208 -10.92 -13.97 -41.60
N LYS A 209 -10.09 -13.98 -40.54
CA LYS A 209 -8.72 -13.42 -40.57
C LYS A 209 -8.69 -11.96 -41.01
N ASN A 210 -9.76 -11.21 -40.77
CA ASN A 210 -9.85 -9.80 -41.14
C ASN A 210 -9.46 -8.90 -39.97
N LYS A 211 -8.34 -8.19 -40.12
CA LYS A 211 -7.79 -7.28 -39.11
C LYS A 211 -8.28 -5.83 -39.22
N GLU A 212 -8.96 -5.44 -40.29
CA GLU A 212 -9.29 -4.03 -40.55
C GLU A 212 -10.20 -3.43 -39.47
N ASN A 213 -11.15 -4.21 -38.96
CA ASN A 213 -12.10 -3.74 -37.94
C ASN A 213 -11.41 -3.41 -36.61
N ILE A 214 -10.44 -4.23 -36.16
CA ILE A 214 -9.70 -3.92 -34.92
C ILE A 214 -8.72 -2.78 -35.11
N ILE A 215 -8.14 -2.64 -36.31
CA ILE A 215 -7.26 -1.53 -36.66
C ILE A 215 -8.05 -0.23 -36.56
N ASN A 216 -9.20 -0.14 -37.22
CA ASN A 216 -10.02 1.07 -37.22
C ASN A 216 -10.52 1.44 -35.83
N LEU A 217 -11.04 0.48 -35.07
CA LEU A 217 -11.47 0.71 -33.68
C LEU A 217 -10.33 1.22 -32.79
N THR A 218 -9.11 0.68 -32.97
CA THR A 218 -7.94 1.12 -32.22
C THR A 218 -7.52 2.54 -32.61
N LYS A 219 -7.56 2.88 -33.90
CA LYS A 219 -7.25 4.23 -34.39
C LYS A 219 -8.23 5.26 -33.83
N GLU A 220 -9.54 4.99 -33.89
CA GLU A 220 -10.59 5.85 -33.32
C GLU A 220 -10.36 6.12 -31.83
N LEU A 221 -10.04 5.08 -31.05
CA LEU A 221 -9.73 5.24 -29.63
C LEU A 221 -8.47 6.10 -29.41
N LEU A 222 -7.41 5.86 -30.18
CA LEU A 222 -6.18 6.64 -30.05
C LEU A 222 -6.43 8.12 -30.40
N GLU A 223 -7.23 8.42 -31.43
CA GLU A 223 -7.59 9.79 -31.84
C GLU A 223 -8.26 10.58 -30.71
N GLN A 224 -9.14 9.95 -29.93
CA GLN A 224 -9.78 10.57 -28.76
C GLN A 224 -8.78 10.99 -27.66
N HIS A 225 -7.58 10.41 -27.67
CA HIS A 225 -6.54 10.64 -26.67
C HIS A 225 -5.24 11.22 -27.26
N GLY A 226 -5.33 11.84 -28.45
CA GLY A 226 -4.25 12.60 -29.10
C GLY A 226 -3.57 11.90 -30.28
N GLY A 227 -4.12 10.77 -30.74
CA GLY A 227 -3.76 10.10 -31.99
C GLY A 227 -2.69 9.00 -31.90
N ILE A 228 -2.37 8.45 -33.06
CA ILE A 228 -1.27 7.49 -33.24
C ILE A 228 0.07 8.23 -33.07
N LEU A 229 1.08 7.53 -32.55
CA LEU A 229 2.44 8.06 -32.43
C LEU A 229 3.36 7.41 -33.50
N PRO A 230 3.61 8.06 -34.65
CA PRO A 230 4.45 7.47 -35.70
C PRO A 230 5.93 7.38 -35.29
N TYR A 231 6.37 8.28 -34.42
CA TYR A 231 7.70 8.25 -33.82
C TYR A 231 7.57 8.35 -32.30
N TYR A 232 8.24 7.45 -31.59
CA TYR A 232 8.25 7.43 -30.13
C TYR A 232 9.55 6.82 -29.61
N SER A 233 9.98 7.30 -28.43
CA SER A 233 11.07 6.66 -27.71
C SER A 233 10.50 5.52 -26.86
N LYS A 234 11.13 4.34 -26.95
CA LYS A 234 10.84 3.21 -26.05
C LYS A 234 11.52 3.36 -24.68
N ALA A 235 12.37 4.37 -24.49
CA ALA A 235 13.05 4.59 -23.22
C ALA A 235 12.07 5.00 -22.13
N HIS A 236 12.04 4.22 -21.06
CA HIS A 236 11.30 4.49 -19.83
C HIS A 236 11.87 5.72 -19.13
N THR A 237 11.29 6.88 -19.40
CA THR A 237 11.42 8.00 -18.47
C THR A 237 10.03 8.35 -17.98
N LEU A 238 9.63 7.69 -16.89
CA LEU A 238 8.89 8.36 -15.83
C LEU A 238 9.70 9.65 -15.59
N SER A 239 9.32 10.78 -16.19
CA SER A 239 10.11 12.02 -16.06
C SER A 239 9.30 13.15 -15.49
N LYS A 240 8.00 12.93 -15.25
CA LYS A 240 7.14 13.93 -14.66
C LYS A 240 6.30 13.36 -13.53
N VAL A 241 6.18 14.15 -12.48
CA VAL A 241 5.25 13.93 -11.37
C VAL A 241 3.96 14.71 -11.61
N SER A 242 2.86 14.17 -11.11
CA SER A 242 1.55 14.85 -11.09
C SER A 242 1.29 15.61 -9.78
N GLU A 243 2.14 15.41 -8.77
CA GLU A 243 1.96 15.90 -7.40
C GLU A 243 3.07 16.86 -6.99
N ASP A 244 2.85 17.58 -5.89
CA ASP A 244 3.84 18.47 -5.25
C ASP A 244 4.89 17.71 -4.41
N TYR A 245 5.27 16.53 -4.90
CA TYR A 245 6.34 15.73 -4.33
C TYR A 245 7.00 14.85 -5.39
N LEU A 246 8.29 14.59 -5.20
CA LEU A 246 9.08 13.59 -5.91
C LEU A 246 9.42 12.47 -4.93
N VAL A 247 9.18 11.22 -5.33
CA VAL A 247 9.70 10.06 -4.61
C VAL A 247 10.87 9.47 -5.37
N VAL A 248 11.95 9.22 -4.64
CA VAL A 248 13.16 8.54 -5.13
C VAL A 248 13.29 7.23 -4.36
N GLU A 249 13.28 6.11 -5.06
CA GLU A 249 13.65 4.82 -4.48
C GLU A 249 15.17 4.64 -4.58
N LEU A 250 15.79 4.27 -3.47
CA LEU A 250 17.17 3.83 -3.41
C LEU A 250 17.13 2.31 -3.50
N ASP A 251 17.65 1.73 -4.59
CA ASP A 251 17.69 0.29 -4.78
C ASP A 251 18.51 -0.33 -3.64
N ASN A 252 17.85 -1.10 -2.77
CA ASN A 252 18.52 -1.62 -1.59
C ASN A 252 19.61 -2.60 -2.02
N SER A 253 20.80 -2.44 -1.45
CA SER A 253 21.90 -3.37 -1.58
C SER A 253 22.35 -3.76 -0.18
N SER A 254 22.88 -4.97 -0.02
CA SER A 254 23.46 -5.41 1.26
C SER A 254 24.65 -4.55 1.73
N ASN A 255 25.10 -3.57 0.92
CA ASN A 255 26.18 -2.65 1.25
C ASN A 255 25.68 -1.44 2.04
N MET A 256 25.71 -1.56 3.37
CA MET A 256 25.31 -0.51 4.31
C MET A 256 26.14 0.77 4.23
N GLU A 257 27.42 0.68 3.85
CA GLU A 257 28.30 1.85 3.75
C GLU A 257 27.94 2.70 2.54
N MET A 258 27.74 2.05 1.39
CA MET A 258 27.27 2.67 0.15
C MET A 258 25.89 3.29 0.32
N LEU A 259 25.00 2.64 1.07
CA LEU A 259 23.69 3.19 1.43
C LEU A 259 23.81 4.47 2.28
N LYS A 260 24.59 4.43 3.36
CA LYS A 260 24.87 5.62 4.20
C LYS A 260 25.48 6.75 3.39
N ASN A 261 26.41 6.43 2.48
CA ASN A 261 27.01 7.41 1.58
C ASN A 261 25.98 8.01 0.61
N THR A 262 25.10 7.18 0.05
CA THR A 262 24.04 7.63 -0.87
C THR A 262 23.08 8.61 -0.17
N ILE A 263 22.62 8.29 1.03
CA ILE A 263 21.76 9.20 1.83
C ILE A 263 22.48 10.53 2.07
N ARG A 264 23.77 10.49 2.48
CA ARG A 264 24.57 11.70 2.70
C ARG A 264 24.68 12.56 1.43
N VAL A 265 25.04 11.93 0.31
CA VAL A 265 25.20 12.59 -1.00
C VAL A 265 23.88 13.23 -1.49
N LEU A 266 22.76 12.54 -1.32
CA LEU A 266 21.44 13.09 -1.67
C LEU A 266 21.04 14.25 -0.77
N ARG A 267 21.40 14.21 0.51
CA ARG A 267 21.18 15.35 1.41
C ARG A 267 21.99 16.57 1.00
N GLU A 268 23.28 16.39 0.73
CA GLU A 268 24.14 17.47 0.24
C GLU A 268 23.56 18.11 -1.04
N PHE A 269 23.06 17.29 -1.96
CA PHE A 269 22.34 17.77 -3.15
C PHE A 269 21.11 18.61 -2.81
N ILE A 270 20.25 18.15 -1.89
CA ILE A 270 19.03 18.87 -1.51
C ILE A 270 19.37 20.19 -0.81
N GLU A 271 20.34 20.21 0.11
CA GLU A 271 20.77 21.45 0.77
C GLU A 271 21.31 22.46 -0.24
N ASN A 272 22.05 22.01 -1.26
CA ASN A 272 22.52 22.88 -2.34
C ASN A 272 21.38 23.44 -3.20
N ILE A 273 20.24 22.74 -3.34
CA ILE A 273 19.10 23.25 -4.12
C ILE A 273 18.20 24.16 -3.30
N LYS A 274 18.20 24.05 -1.96
CA LYS A 274 17.39 24.91 -1.09
C LYS A 274 17.63 26.42 -1.28
N GLN A 275 18.79 26.80 -1.84
CA GLN A 275 19.07 28.19 -2.20
C GLN A 275 18.13 28.73 -3.32
N TYR A 276 17.56 27.86 -4.15
CA TYR A 276 16.68 28.22 -5.27
C TYR A 276 15.19 28.08 -4.95
N LYS A 277 14.83 27.18 -4.01
CA LYS A 277 13.44 26.89 -3.68
C LYS A 277 13.31 26.35 -2.26
N GLU A 278 12.19 26.66 -1.61
CA GLU A 278 11.78 25.94 -0.40
C GLU A 278 11.53 24.47 -0.74
N ILE A 279 12.36 23.60 -0.15
CA ILE A 279 12.35 22.16 -0.34
C ILE A 279 12.41 21.51 1.04
N ASP A 280 11.41 20.70 1.31
CA ASP A 280 11.42 19.80 2.45
C ASP A 280 11.62 18.37 1.99
N CYS A 281 12.29 17.55 2.81
CA CYS A 281 12.47 16.16 2.49
C CYS A 281 12.56 15.27 3.73
N TYR A 282 12.29 13.99 3.55
CA TYR A 282 12.59 12.97 4.55
C TYR A 282 12.88 11.63 3.88
N PHE A 283 13.69 10.83 4.56
CA PHE A 283 13.97 9.45 4.21
C PHE A 283 13.13 8.52 5.08
N PHE A 284 12.71 7.38 4.53
CA PHE A 284 12.07 6.31 5.29
C PHE A 284 12.30 4.94 4.66
N SER A 285 12.25 3.87 5.47
CA SER A 285 12.20 2.50 4.98
C SER A 285 10.76 2.02 4.73
N SER A 286 10.53 1.23 3.70
CA SER A 286 9.25 0.57 3.49
C SER A 286 9.47 -0.71 2.71
N LYS A 287 8.57 -1.69 2.89
CA LYS A 287 8.48 -2.79 1.93
C LYS A 287 8.21 -2.20 0.54
N PRO A 288 8.87 -2.72 -0.51
CA PRO A 288 8.66 -2.26 -1.86
C PRO A 288 7.25 -2.57 -2.32
N VAL A 289 6.68 -1.63 -3.07
CA VAL A 289 5.32 -1.75 -3.64
C VAL A 289 5.27 -2.78 -4.80
N SER A 290 6.39 -3.42 -5.12
CA SER A 290 6.48 -4.45 -6.17
C SER A 290 6.38 -5.87 -5.60
N LYS A 291 5.64 -6.75 -6.29
CA LYS A 291 5.29 -8.11 -5.83
C LYS A 291 6.48 -9.05 -5.56
N ASN A 292 7.70 -8.71 -5.97
CA ASN A 292 8.82 -9.67 -6.04
C ASN A 292 10.02 -9.35 -5.14
N LYS A 293 9.98 -8.28 -4.33
CA LYS A 293 11.07 -7.94 -3.40
C LYS A 293 10.59 -8.08 -1.95
N THR A 294 11.28 -8.90 -1.17
CA THR A 294 10.94 -9.17 0.24
C THR A 294 11.63 -8.22 1.22
N GLU A 295 12.73 -7.60 0.81
CA GLU A 295 13.54 -6.70 1.64
C GLU A 295 13.01 -5.26 1.60
N GLU A 296 13.10 -4.56 2.72
CA GLU A 296 12.74 -3.13 2.79
C GLU A 296 13.65 -2.30 1.89
N ASN A 297 13.08 -1.38 1.13
CA ASN A 297 13.81 -0.36 0.39
C ASN A 297 13.78 0.95 1.15
N ILE A 298 14.67 1.86 0.77
CA ILE A 298 14.71 3.21 1.31
C ILE A 298 14.19 4.17 0.27
N TYR A 299 13.34 5.07 0.73
CA TYR A 299 12.69 6.06 -0.08
C TYR A 299 13.04 7.44 0.44
N LEU A 300 13.26 8.36 -0.49
CA LEU A 300 13.38 9.78 -0.23
C LEU A 300 12.14 10.47 -0.83
N VAL A 301 11.43 11.21 0.00
CA VAL A 301 10.34 12.09 -0.43
C VAL A 301 10.87 13.52 -0.42
N ILE A 302 10.75 14.20 -1.55
CA ILE A 302 11.10 15.62 -1.72
C ILE A 302 9.81 16.38 -2.00
N ASN A 303 9.38 17.24 -1.07
CA ASN A 303 8.18 18.05 -1.18
C ASN A 303 8.54 19.45 -1.73
N THR A 304 8.01 19.78 -2.90
CA THR A 304 8.11 21.12 -3.51
C THR A 304 7.10 21.24 -4.66
N LYS A 305 6.98 22.42 -5.28
CA LYS A 305 6.00 22.64 -6.36
C LYS A 305 6.24 21.69 -7.54
N LYS A 306 5.17 21.04 -8.03
CA LYS A 306 5.20 20.13 -9.19
C LYS A 306 5.96 20.69 -10.40
N GLU A 307 5.75 21.97 -10.73
CA GLU A 307 6.41 22.63 -11.87
C GLU A 307 7.93 22.63 -11.68
N PHE A 308 8.41 22.98 -10.49
CA PHE A 308 9.84 22.96 -10.18
C PHE A 308 10.42 21.54 -10.21
N ILE A 309 9.63 20.53 -9.83
CA ILE A 309 10.08 19.13 -9.91
C ILE A 309 10.31 18.73 -11.38
N ASN A 310 9.31 19.01 -12.22
CA ASN A 310 9.30 18.58 -13.63
C ASN A 310 10.25 19.39 -14.51
N ASP A 311 10.40 20.68 -14.24
CA ASP A 311 11.16 21.60 -15.10
C ASP A 311 12.61 21.79 -14.65
N PHE A 312 12.97 21.36 -13.43
CA PHE A 312 14.31 21.56 -12.88
C PHE A 312 14.83 20.33 -12.13
N LEU A 313 14.13 19.88 -11.08
CA LEU A 313 14.70 18.94 -10.09
C LEU A 313 15.08 17.59 -10.70
N ILE A 314 14.23 17.01 -11.54
CA ILE A 314 14.46 15.67 -12.11
C ILE A 314 15.70 15.66 -13.01
N GLU A 315 15.85 16.66 -13.87
CA GLU A 315 17.01 16.79 -14.76
C GLU A 315 18.29 17.02 -13.95
N HIS A 316 18.26 17.91 -12.96
CA HIS A 316 19.42 18.19 -12.12
C HIS A 316 19.83 17.00 -11.26
N LEU A 317 18.86 16.21 -10.77
CA LEU A 317 19.15 14.98 -10.04
C LEU A 317 19.78 13.94 -10.97
N ASN A 318 19.28 13.77 -12.20
CA ASN A 318 19.88 12.91 -13.21
C ASN A 318 21.31 13.32 -13.57
N PHE A 319 21.57 14.62 -13.75
CA PHE A 319 22.92 15.12 -13.99
C PHE A 319 23.84 14.87 -12.79
N PHE A 320 23.35 15.12 -11.57
CA PHE A 320 24.13 14.94 -10.34
C PHE A 320 24.55 13.50 -10.08
N ILE A 321 23.73 12.51 -10.46
CA ILE A 321 24.07 11.09 -10.30
C ILE A 321 24.97 10.56 -11.42
N THR A 322 24.97 11.20 -12.59
CA THR A 322 25.72 10.72 -13.75
C THR A 322 27.22 10.78 -13.45
N GLY A 323 27.92 9.64 -13.58
CA GLY A 323 29.35 9.52 -13.31
C GLY A 323 29.74 9.39 -11.83
N LYS A 324 28.77 9.29 -10.90
CA LYS A 324 29.07 8.98 -9.50
C LYS A 324 29.28 7.49 -9.27
N GLU A 325 30.53 7.10 -9.07
CA GLU A 325 30.91 5.78 -8.56
C GLU A 325 30.74 5.80 -7.02
N ASN A 326 30.15 4.76 -6.41
CA ASN A 326 29.84 4.63 -4.97
C ASN A 326 28.52 5.25 -4.44
N ILE A 327 27.49 5.37 -5.29
CA ILE A 327 26.10 5.58 -4.84
C ILE A 327 25.19 4.45 -5.34
N LEU A 328 24.10 4.19 -4.62
CA LEU A 328 23.09 3.21 -5.04
C LEU A 328 22.40 3.66 -6.33
N ARG A 329 21.90 2.67 -7.07
CA ARG A 329 20.99 2.95 -8.17
C ARG A 329 19.75 3.65 -7.62
N LEU A 330 19.44 4.80 -8.19
CA LEU A 330 18.25 5.56 -7.85
C LEU A 330 17.18 5.34 -8.92
N GLN A 331 15.93 5.15 -8.49
CA GLN A 331 14.78 5.14 -9.37
C GLN A 331 13.89 6.34 -9.05
N PHE A 332 13.71 7.23 -10.02
CA PHE A 332 12.83 8.39 -9.86
C PHE A 332 12.32 8.91 -11.21
N PRO A 333 11.12 9.52 -11.22
CA PRO A 333 10.12 9.51 -10.16
C PRO A 333 9.56 8.10 -9.91
N PHE A 334 9.60 7.67 -8.64
CA PHE A 334 9.05 6.39 -8.22
C PHE A 334 7.57 6.57 -7.89
N GLN A 335 6.72 5.64 -8.33
CA GLN A 335 5.28 5.70 -8.10
C GLN A 335 4.92 5.21 -6.68
N TYR A 336 5.12 6.08 -5.70
CA TYR A 336 4.72 5.86 -4.31
C TYR A 336 4.05 7.12 -3.78
N ASP A 337 2.88 6.98 -3.16
CA ASP A 337 2.17 8.11 -2.54
C ASP A 337 2.47 8.19 -1.04
N PRO A 338 3.23 9.18 -0.53
CA PRO A 338 3.45 9.33 0.90
C PRO A 338 2.16 9.69 1.67
N VAL A 339 1.09 10.11 0.99
CA VAL A 339 -0.17 10.53 1.59
C VAL A 339 -1.09 9.35 1.92
N TYR A 340 -1.00 8.23 1.20
CA TYR A 340 -2.05 7.19 1.22
C TYR A 340 -2.39 6.70 2.63
N ARG A 341 -1.40 6.62 3.55
CA ARG A 341 -1.59 6.18 4.95
C ARG A 341 -2.45 7.14 5.78
N PHE A 342 -2.42 8.43 5.49
CA PHE A 342 -2.99 9.49 6.34
C PHE A 342 -4.39 9.95 5.93
N SER A 343 -5.09 9.18 5.08
CA SER A 343 -6.48 9.40 4.62
C SER A 343 -6.71 10.65 3.76
N THR A 344 -6.05 11.77 4.04
CA THR A 344 -6.20 13.03 3.29
C THR A 344 -4.85 13.76 3.15
N LYS A 345 -4.66 14.44 2.00
CA LYS A 345 -3.50 15.32 1.76
C LYS A 345 -3.38 16.40 2.83
N LYS A 346 -4.51 16.92 3.31
CA LYS A 346 -4.56 17.90 4.42
C LYS A 346 -3.96 17.36 5.72
N THR A 347 -4.30 16.12 6.09
CA THR A 347 -3.75 15.49 7.31
C THR A 347 -2.25 15.24 7.14
N TYR A 348 -1.84 14.68 6.00
CA TYR A 348 -0.42 14.48 5.69
C TYR A 348 0.37 15.79 5.76
N ASN A 349 -0.08 16.86 5.11
CA ASN A 349 0.63 18.14 5.08
C ASN A 349 0.84 18.74 6.48
N LYS A 350 -0.09 18.53 7.42
CA LYS A 350 0.08 18.97 8.82
C LYS A 350 1.10 18.11 9.58
N LEU A 351 1.28 16.85 9.19
CA LEU A 351 2.19 15.90 9.82
C LEU A 351 3.58 15.90 9.18
N ALA A 352 3.70 16.22 7.90
CA ALA A 352 4.95 16.17 7.15
C ALA A 352 6.11 16.96 7.82
N PRO A 353 5.88 18.14 8.45
CA PRO A 353 6.92 18.82 9.23
C PRO A 353 7.54 17.99 10.36
N LEU A 354 6.77 17.07 10.97
CA LEU A 354 7.28 16.12 11.94
C LEU A 354 8.32 15.19 11.28
N PHE A 355 7.98 14.66 10.11
CA PHE A 355 8.80 13.71 9.38
C PHE A 355 10.10 14.35 8.88
N TYR A 356 10.05 15.57 8.36
CA TYR A 356 11.24 16.32 7.93
C TYR A 356 12.22 16.51 9.08
N ARG A 357 11.71 16.94 10.24
CA ARG A 357 12.52 17.20 11.44
C ARG A 357 13.20 15.93 11.95
N ILE A 358 12.44 14.83 12.09
CA ILE A 358 13.00 13.57 12.58
C ILE A 358 14.02 13.00 11.60
N SER A 359 13.71 13.02 10.30
CA SER A 359 14.65 12.56 9.27
C SER A 359 15.94 13.36 9.28
N LYS A 360 15.87 14.68 9.45
CA LYS A 360 17.05 15.54 9.58
C LYS A 360 17.90 15.15 10.78
N LEU A 361 17.31 15.00 11.96
CA LEU A 361 18.01 14.60 13.19
C LEU A 361 18.78 13.28 13.04
N ILE A 362 18.14 12.28 12.42
CA ILE A 362 18.73 10.93 12.28
C ILE A 362 19.82 10.90 11.22
N THR A 363 19.63 11.61 10.11
CA THR A 363 20.57 11.62 9.00
C THR A 363 21.78 12.55 9.20
N GLU A 364 21.69 13.53 10.10
CA GLU A 364 22.80 14.42 10.48
C GLU A 364 23.66 13.85 11.60
N LYS A 365 23.07 13.09 12.52
CA LYS A 365 23.82 12.54 13.66
C LYS A 365 24.71 11.39 13.20
N LYS A 366 26.04 11.62 13.24
CA LYS A 366 27.06 10.63 12.90
C LYS A 366 26.83 9.33 13.69
N GLY A 367 26.68 8.21 12.99
CA GLY A 367 26.50 6.89 13.60
C GLY A 367 25.10 6.56 14.12
N ALA A 368 24.11 7.44 13.93
CA ALA A 368 22.72 7.17 14.35
C ALA A 368 21.92 6.32 13.36
N MET A 369 22.17 6.47 12.05
CA MET A 369 21.51 5.68 11.01
C MET A 369 21.89 4.19 11.11
N PHE A 370 20.89 3.31 11.07
CA PHE A 370 21.05 1.85 11.10
C PHE A 370 21.82 1.36 12.34
N ASN A 371 21.58 1.99 13.48
CA ASN A 371 22.21 1.65 14.74
C ASN A 371 21.16 1.52 15.84
N ALA A 372 20.89 0.29 16.26
CA ALA A 372 19.88 -0.03 17.27
C ALA A 372 20.10 0.73 18.59
N SER A 373 21.36 0.95 18.99
CA SER A 373 21.72 1.71 20.20
C SER A 373 21.30 3.19 20.16
N HIS A 374 20.96 3.72 18.99
CA HIS A 374 20.41 5.05 18.81
C HIS A 374 18.91 5.01 18.47
N GLN A 375 18.52 4.09 17.58
CA GLN A 375 17.15 3.98 17.08
C GLN A 375 16.16 3.58 18.19
N ILE A 376 16.51 2.57 19.01
CA ILE A 376 15.63 2.06 20.06
C ILE A 376 15.42 3.12 21.15
N PRO A 377 16.47 3.75 21.75
CA PRO A 377 16.25 4.80 22.73
C PRO A 377 15.45 5.99 22.17
N PHE A 378 15.70 6.42 20.93
CA PHE A 378 14.91 7.50 20.32
C PHE A 378 13.43 7.11 20.20
N ALA A 379 13.14 5.90 19.73
CA ALA A 379 11.76 5.39 19.59
C ALA A 379 11.05 5.24 20.94
N VAL A 380 11.77 4.77 21.98
CA VAL A 380 11.28 4.70 23.36
C VAL A 380 10.95 6.10 23.91
N HIS A 381 11.84 7.08 23.70
CA HIS A 381 11.61 8.48 24.09
C HIS A 381 10.46 9.12 23.32
N LEU A 382 10.27 8.78 22.04
CA LEU A 382 9.11 9.22 21.27
C LEU A 382 7.79 8.72 21.89
N LEU A 383 7.73 7.46 22.32
CA LEU A 383 6.55 6.91 23.00
C LEU A 383 6.35 7.54 24.39
N LYS A 384 7.44 7.85 25.13
CA LYS A 384 7.38 8.64 26.37
C LYS A 384 6.74 10.01 26.14
N GLU A 385 7.15 10.72 25.08
CA GLU A 385 6.55 12.01 24.74
C GLU A 385 5.11 11.85 24.26
N ALA A 386 4.77 10.76 23.56
CA ALA A 386 3.39 10.46 23.19
C ALA A 386 2.51 10.27 24.43
N LYS A 387 2.98 9.57 25.48
CA LYS A 387 2.30 9.48 26.78
C LYS A 387 2.03 10.87 27.36
N ASN A 388 3.06 11.69 27.45
CA ASN A 388 3.01 13.02 28.07
C ASN A 388 2.21 14.06 27.25
N THR A 389 1.82 13.73 26.01
CA THR A 389 1.13 14.67 25.12
C THR A 389 -0.24 14.16 24.67
N TRP A 390 -0.32 12.98 24.07
CA TRP A 390 -1.57 12.41 23.56
C TRP A 390 -2.44 11.79 24.66
N PHE A 391 -1.81 11.32 25.74
CA PHE A 391 -2.48 10.65 26.87
C PHE A 391 -2.38 11.44 28.18
N ALA A 392 -2.02 12.73 28.12
CA ALA A 392 -1.86 13.56 29.32
C ALA A 392 -3.13 13.59 30.20
N ASP A 393 -4.30 13.67 29.56
CA ASP A 393 -5.60 13.71 30.24
C ASP A 393 -6.18 12.31 30.53
N CYS A 394 -5.54 11.24 30.03
CA CYS A 394 -5.96 9.86 30.24
C CYS A 394 -4.77 8.88 30.33
N PRO A 395 -3.87 9.02 31.33
CA PRO A 395 -2.64 8.23 31.41
C PRO A 395 -2.86 6.72 31.40
N ASP A 396 -3.95 6.25 32.02
CA ASP A 396 -4.31 4.83 32.11
C ASP A 396 -4.56 4.18 30.73
N MET A 397 -4.85 4.98 29.70
CA MET A 397 -5.07 4.50 28.33
C MET A 397 -3.76 4.26 27.56
N PHE A 398 -2.61 4.69 28.10
CA PHE A 398 -1.33 4.55 27.41
C PHE A 398 -0.86 3.08 27.32
N SER A 399 -0.92 2.31 28.40
CA SER A 399 -0.57 0.88 28.36
C SER A 399 -1.49 0.06 27.44
N PRO A 400 -2.83 0.22 27.47
CA PRO A 400 -3.73 -0.34 26.46
C PRO A 400 -3.36 0.05 25.02
N PHE A 401 -2.95 1.30 24.78
CA PHE A 401 -2.49 1.74 23.48
C PHE A 401 -1.18 1.06 23.05
N LEU A 402 -0.21 0.88 23.96
CA LEU A 402 1.03 0.14 23.66
C LEU A 402 0.74 -1.32 23.30
N LYS A 403 -0.17 -1.99 24.03
CA LYS A 403 -0.63 -3.35 23.70
C LYS A 403 -1.28 -3.39 22.32
N TYR A 404 -2.10 -2.40 21.98
CA TYR A 404 -2.69 -2.26 20.66
C TYR A 404 -1.63 -2.12 19.55
N LEU A 405 -0.60 -1.28 19.74
CA LEU A 405 0.51 -1.16 18.78
C LEU A 405 1.27 -2.48 18.62
N PHE A 406 1.55 -3.17 19.73
CA PHE A 406 2.18 -4.49 19.73
C PHE A 406 1.35 -5.49 18.92
N GLU A 407 0.05 -5.61 19.18
CA GLU A 407 -0.84 -6.51 18.45
C GLU A 407 -0.92 -6.20 16.95
N CYS A 408 -0.92 -4.91 16.59
CA CYS A 408 -0.91 -4.50 15.18
C CYS A 408 0.36 -4.97 14.46
N TRP A 409 1.52 -4.94 15.11
CA TRP A 409 2.80 -5.07 14.41
C TRP A 409 3.55 -6.38 14.69
N PHE A 410 3.21 -7.14 15.74
CA PHE A 410 3.95 -8.33 16.10
C PHE A 410 3.92 -9.40 15.00
N VAL A 411 2.85 -9.43 14.19
CA VAL A 411 2.75 -10.32 13.02
C VAL A 411 3.86 -10.09 11.99
N PHE A 412 4.41 -8.89 11.90
CA PHE A 412 5.53 -8.58 11.00
C PHE A 412 6.85 -9.25 11.44
N THR A 413 6.95 -9.64 12.72
CA THR A 413 8.13 -10.30 13.29
C THR A 413 8.17 -11.80 12.95
N TYR A 414 7.01 -12.47 12.95
CA TYR A 414 6.95 -13.93 12.86
C TYR A 414 6.33 -14.49 11.57
N ASP A 415 5.58 -13.70 10.80
CA ASP A 415 5.05 -14.10 9.49
C ASP A 415 5.81 -13.43 8.35
N ASP A 416 6.80 -14.17 7.85
CA ASP A 416 7.61 -13.86 6.67
C ASP A 416 6.88 -14.11 5.34
N GLY A 417 5.67 -14.67 5.38
CA GLY A 417 4.89 -15.06 4.19
C GLY A 417 5.30 -16.40 3.58
N LEU A 418 6.31 -17.07 4.12
CA LEU A 418 6.81 -18.35 3.60
C LEU A 418 6.15 -19.56 4.28
N SER A 419 5.38 -19.31 5.35
CA SER A 419 4.81 -20.36 6.18
C SER A 419 3.38 -20.67 5.76
N PHE A 420 3.15 -21.90 5.32
CA PHE A 420 1.84 -22.37 4.84
C PHE A 420 1.01 -23.10 5.91
N LYS A 421 1.63 -23.51 7.02
CA LYS A 421 0.98 -24.25 8.11
C LYS A 421 0.77 -23.36 9.33
N THR A 422 -0.45 -23.36 9.88
CA THR A 422 -0.81 -22.60 11.08
C THR A 422 0.04 -22.97 12.30
N GLU A 423 0.32 -24.26 12.52
CA GLU A 423 1.14 -24.73 13.65
C GLU A 423 2.55 -24.11 13.64
N VAL A 424 3.18 -24.05 12.47
CA VAL A 424 4.51 -23.45 12.29
C VAL A 424 4.47 -21.94 12.58
N LEU A 425 3.41 -21.24 12.15
CA LEU A 425 3.25 -19.82 12.46
C LEU A 425 3.06 -19.57 13.96
N LEU A 426 2.28 -20.40 14.65
CA LEU A 426 2.08 -20.31 16.10
C LEU A 426 3.38 -20.59 16.87
N GLU A 427 4.17 -21.55 16.43
CA GLU A 427 5.49 -21.82 16.99
C GLU A 427 6.44 -20.64 16.77
N LYS A 428 6.52 -20.10 15.55
CA LYS A 428 7.30 -18.88 15.26
C LYS A 428 6.86 -17.69 16.12
N LYS A 429 5.55 -17.52 16.33
CA LYS A 429 4.98 -16.47 17.21
C LYS A 429 5.49 -16.61 18.64
N LYS A 430 5.46 -17.83 19.20
CA LYS A 430 5.96 -18.13 20.55
C LYS A 430 7.47 -17.88 20.66
N ILE A 431 8.26 -18.43 19.75
CA ILE A 431 9.73 -18.29 19.74
C ILE A 431 10.15 -16.81 19.67
N ASN A 432 9.48 -16.01 18.84
CA ASN A 432 9.81 -14.58 18.73
C ASN A 432 9.43 -13.78 19.98
N LEU A 433 8.38 -14.18 20.70
CA LEU A 433 8.05 -13.56 21.99
C LEU A 433 9.12 -13.86 23.04
N GLU A 434 9.59 -15.10 23.12
CA GLU A 434 10.70 -15.49 24.01
C GLU A 434 12.00 -14.71 23.67
N LYS A 435 12.28 -14.51 22.38
CA LYS A 435 13.40 -13.67 21.93
C LYS A 435 13.26 -12.22 22.39
N PHE A 436 12.05 -11.64 22.35
CA PHE A 436 11.81 -10.28 22.84
C PHE A 436 12.06 -10.18 24.36
N GLU A 437 11.60 -11.14 25.15
CA GLU A 437 11.88 -11.19 26.59
C GLU A 437 13.39 -11.27 26.86
N ALA A 438 14.11 -12.14 26.15
CA ALA A 438 15.57 -12.27 26.29
C ALA A 438 16.32 -10.99 25.90
N LEU A 439 15.93 -10.35 24.79
CA LEU A 439 16.49 -9.07 24.33
C LEU A 439 16.26 -7.96 25.35
N PHE A 440 15.04 -7.88 25.92
CA PHE A 440 14.71 -6.88 26.93
C PHE A 440 15.51 -7.10 28.20
N HIS A 441 15.58 -8.33 28.71
CA HIS A 441 16.35 -8.65 29.90
C HIS A 441 17.82 -8.22 29.78
N GLY A 442 18.44 -8.46 28.62
CA GLY A 442 19.82 -8.04 28.36
C GLY A 442 20.04 -6.52 28.30
N GLN A 443 18.99 -5.71 28.12
CA GLN A 443 19.06 -4.26 27.96
C GLN A 443 18.29 -3.47 29.03
N GLN A 444 17.66 -4.17 29.99
CA GLN A 444 16.66 -3.59 30.90
C GLN A 444 17.19 -2.41 31.71
N LEU A 445 18.38 -2.53 32.32
CA LEU A 445 18.98 -1.47 33.13
C LEU A 445 19.27 -0.21 32.30
N GLN A 446 19.84 -0.39 31.10
CA GLN A 446 20.16 0.71 30.20
C GLN A 446 18.90 1.41 29.70
N LEU A 447 17.89 0.63 29.28
CA LEU A 447 16.62 1.16 28.80
C LEU A 447 15.83 1.88 29.89
N ARG A 448 15.82 1.35 31.13
CA ARG A 448 15.19 2.01 32.29
C ARG A 448 15.89 3.32 32.65
N SER A 449 17.23 3.32 32.69
CA SER A 449 18.00 4.54 32.91
C SER A 449 17.73 5.59 31.81
N SER A 450 17.66 5.16 30.56
CA SER A 450 17.35 6.06 29.43
C SER A 450 15.90 6.56 29.50
N TYR A 451 14.94 5.70 29.80
CA TYR A 451 13.53 6.10 29.90
C TYR A 451 13.29 7.15 30.98
N ASN A 452 14.03 7.07 32.09
CA ASN A 452 13.93 8.03 33.19
C ASN A 452 14.74 9.32 32.97
N SER A 453 15.61 9.37 31.95
CA SER A 453 16.41 10.56 31.65
C SER A 453 15.59 11.68 30.99
N GLU A 454 16.22 12.84 30.82
CA GLU A 454 15.70 13.91 29.96
C GLU A 454 15.42 13.38 28.55
N SER A 455 14.40 13.96 27.92
CA SER A 455 13.89 13.53 26.62
C SER A 455 14.92 13.73 25.52
N LEU A 456 15.17 12.68 24.72
CA LEU A 456 15.96 12.77 23.49
C LEU A 456 15.21 13.48 22.36
N ILE A 457 13.91 13.74 22.54
CA ILE A 457 13.05 14.35 21.53
C ILE A 457 13.12 15.87 21.66
N PRO A 458 13.52 16.60 20.59
CA PRO A 458 13.58 18.06 20.65
C PRO A 458 12.23 18.70 20.99
N LYS A 459 12.25 19.81 21.76
CA LYS A 459 11.04 20.56 22.16
C LYS A 459 10.14 20.92 20.98
N GLU A 460 10.75 21.21 19.84
CA GLU A 460 10.11 21.47 18.56
C GLU A 460 9.28 20.31 18.01
N VAL A 461 9.77 19.07 18.17
CA VAL A 461 9.04 17.85 17.82
C VAL A 461 7.90 17.62 18.81
N VAL A 462 8.16 17.78 20.11
CA VAL A 462 7.13 17.67 21.17
C VAL A 462 5.99 18.68 20.95
N ALA A 463 6.31 19.90 20.51
CA ALA A 463 5.31 20.92 20.19
C ALA A 463 4.40 20.52 19.03
N ILE A 464 4.91 19.78 18.04
CA ILE A 464 4.08 19.21 16.97
C ILE A 464 3.20 18.09 17.53
N LEU A 465 3.77 17.15 18.31
CA LEU A 465 3.01 16.04 18.92
C LEU A 465 1.81 16.54 19.73
N LYS A 466 1.97 17.59 20.55
CA LYS A 466 0.89 18.23 21.33
C LYS A 466 -0.27 18.76 20.48
N LYS A 467 -0.02 19.16 19.24
CA LYS A 467 -1.07 19.69 18.35
C LYS A 467 -1.90 18.57 17.71
N ILE A 468 -1.32 17.38 17.52
CA ILE A 468 -1.94 16.27 16.78
C ILE A 468 -3.23 15.77 17.46
N SER A 469 -3.26 15.68 18.79
CA SER A 469 -4.46 15.24 19.54
C SER A 469 -5.68 16.14 19.31
N LYS A 470 -5.47 17.37 18.81
CA LYS A 470 -6.51 18.38 18.53
C LYS A 470 -6.85 18.52 17.05
N PHE A 471 -6.39 17.61 16.19
CA PHE A 471 -6.65 17.72 14.74
C PHE A 471 -8.14 17.47 14.44
N PRO A 472 -8.86 18.45 13.86
CA PRO A 472 -10.26 18.26 13.49
C PRO A 472 -10.43 17.23 12.38
N GLU A 473 -9.38 16.94 11.60
CA GLU A 473 -9.40 15.95 10.52
C GLU A 473 -9.53 14.51 11.02
N ILE A 474 -9.29 14.23 12.30
CA ILE A 474 -9.42 12.87 12.88
C ILE A 474 -10.81 12.30 12.64
N LYS A 475 -11.85 13.13 12.67
CA LYS A 475 -13.24 12.71 12.42
C LYS A 475 -13.45 12.10 11.03
N ASN A 476 -12.61 12.47 10.06
CA ASN A 476 -12.68 12.03 8.66
C ASN A 476 -11.93 10.72 8.42
N ILE A 477 -11.23 10.16 9.42
CA ILE A 477 -10.55 8.88 9.29
C ILE A 477 -11.61 7.77 9.21
N PRO A 478 -11.61 6.92 8.17
CA PRO A 478 -12.55 5.80 8.10
C PRO A 478 -12.37 4.82 9.25
N VAL A 479 -13.47 4.32 9.82
CA VAL A 479 -13.44 3.44 11.01
C VAL A 479 -12.70 2.13 10.75
N TYR A 480 -12.78 1.57 9.54
CA TYR A 480 -12.03 0.35 9.18
C TYR A 480 -10.51 0.47 9.39
N LYS A 481 -9.95 1.69 9.36
CA LYS A 481 -8.52 1.90 9.61
C LYS A 481 -8.13 1.68 11.08
N ALA A 482 -9.10 1.71 11.99
CA ALA A 482 -8.93 1.43 13.41
C ALA A 482 -9.15 -0.06 13.76
N TYR A 483 -8.73 -0.96 12.86
CA TYR A 483 -8.73 -2.40 13.08
C TYR A 483 -7.99 -2.78 14.37
N ILE A 484 -8.37 -3.90 15.00
CA ILE A 484 -7.74 -4.45 16.22
C ILE A 484 -7.81 -3.48 17.43
N THR A 485 -8.64 -2.43 17.38
CA THR A 485 -8.82 -1.56 18.56
C THR A 485 -9.56 -2.31 19.68
N PRO A 486 -9.20 -2.09 20.96
CA PRO A 486 -9.91 -2.72 22.08
C PRO A 486 -11.39 -2.36 22.11
N SER A 487 -12.21 -3.32 22.55
CA SER A 487 -13.63 -3.09 22.83
C SER A 487 -13.81 -2.01 23.90
N GLY A 488 -14.83 -1.15 23.73
CA GLY A 488 -15.17 -0.09 24.69
C GLY A 488 -14.62 1.29 24.33
N LEU A 489 -13.77 1.42 23.32
CA LEU A 489 -13.40 2.73 22.77
C LEU A 489 -14.54 3.33 21.94
N SER A 490 -14.81 4.61 22.16
CA SER A 490 -15.66 5.40 21.26
C SER A 490 -15.08 5.46 19.85
N GLU A 491 -15.94 5.67 18.84
CA GLU A 491 -15.51 5.80 17.45
C GLU A 491 -14.40 6.86 17.27
N MET A 492 -14.52 8.01 17.96
CA MET A 492 -13.52 9.07 17.90
C MET A 492 -12.18 8.62 18.47
N GLN A 493 -12.16 7.90 19.60
CA GLN A 493 -10.93 7.36 20.18
C GLN A 493 -10.29 6.31 19.25
N ARG A 494 -11.09 5.46 18.62
CA ARG A 494 -10.60 4.48 17.62
C ARG A 494 -9.91 5.19 16.45
N LYS A 495 -10.52 6.27 15.92
CA LYS A 495 -9.93 7.11 14.87
C LYS A 495 -8.64 7.80 15.32
N GLN A 496 -8.61 8.31 16.56
CA GLN A 496 -7.39 8.90 17.17
C GLN A 496 -6.25 7.87 17.24
N TRP A 497 -6.54 6.67 17.76
CA TRP A 497 -5.55 5.61 17.90
C TRP A 497 -5.03 5.11 16.54
N SER A 498 -5.89 5.04 15.53
CA SER A 498 -5.48 4.76 14.15
C SER A 498 -4.50 5.81 13.64
N LEU A 499 -4.77 7.12 13.85
CA LEU A 499 -3.85 8.18 13.45
C LEU A 499 -2.51 8.08 14.19
N PHE A 500 -2.54 7.89 15.51
CA PHE A 500 -1.34 7.76 16.34
C PHE A 500 -0.48 6.57 15.89
N ARG A 501 -1.11 5.43 15.58
CA ARG A 501 -0.44 4.25 15.00
C ARG A 501 0.29 4.61 13.71
N GLU A 502 -0.36 5.26 12.75
CA GLU A 502 0.29 5.61 11.47
C GLU A 502 1.43 6.63 11.65
N ILE A 503 1.31 7.58 12.57
CA ILE A 503 2.37 8.54 12.89
C ILE A 503 3.59 7.83 13.48
N ILE A 504 3.37 6.93 14.45
CA ILE A 504 4.46 6.18 15.07
C ILE A 504 5.10 5.25 14.05
N PHE A 505 4.31 4.51 13.27
CA PHE A 505 4.81 3.62 12.23
C PHE A 505 5.67 4.37 11.21
N LYS A 506 5.18 5.51 10.69
CA LYS A 506 5.96 6.36 9.78
C LYS A 506 7.22 6.88 10.46
N THR A 507 7.15 7.26 11.73
CA THR A 507 8.34 7.72 12.46
C THR A 507 9.38 6.61 12.62
N PHE A 508 8.97 5.39 12.93
CA PHE A 508 9.87 4.24 13.03
C PHE A 508 10.50 3.89 11.67
N SER A 509 9.75 4.04 10.58
CA SER A 509 10.32 3.91 9.24
C SER A 509 11.36 4.98 8.91
N ILE A 510 11.19 6.22 9.40
CA ILE A 510 12.18 7.31 9.25
C ILE A 510 13.42 7.04 10.11
N LEU A 511 13.24 6.38 11.26
CA LEU A 511 14.35 5.91 12.08
C LEU A 511 15.09 4.73 11.45
N PHE A 512 14.61 4.15 10.35
CA PHE A 512 15.13 2.92 9.75
C PHE A 512 15.12 1.72 10.71
N ILE A 513 14.08 1.62 11.55
CA ILE A 513 13.83 0.43 12.36
C ILE A 513 13.23 -0.63 11.46
N ASP A 514 13.87 -1.79 11.40
CA ASP A 514 13.38 -2.96 10.66
C ASP A 514 11.96 -3.33 11.11
N ASN A 515 11.03 -3.57 10.17
CA ASN A 515 9.64 -3.92 10.48
C ASN A 515 9.51 -5.16 11.39
N ARG A 516 10.49 -6.06 11.39
CA ARG A 516 10.50 -7.22 12.31
C ARG A 516 10.71 -6.82 13.77
N LEU A 517 11.24 -5.62 14.02
CA LEU A 517 11.54 -5.09 15.35
C LEU A 517 10.63 -3.94 15.78
N ILE A 518 9.75 -3.41 14.93
CA ILE A 518 8.90 -2.27 15.33
C ILE A 518 7.96 -2.59 16.49
N SER A 519 7.52 -3.85 16.61
CA SER A 519 6.69 -4.35 17.71
C SER A 519 7.46 -4.49 19.02
N TYR A 520 8.79 -4.62 18.95
CA TYR A 520 9.64 -4.67 20.15
C TYR A 520 9.60 -3.35 20.93
N ILE A 521 9.50 -2.21 20.25
CA ILE A 521 9.46 -0.90 20.90
C ILE A 521 8.26 -0.75 21.87
N PRO A 522 6.99 -0.93 21.47
CA PRO A 522 5.87 -0.85 22.41
C PRO A 522 5.92 -1.96 23.46
N PHE A 523 6.47 -3.15 23.16
CA PHE A 523 6.70 -4.20 24.15
C PHE A 523 7.64 -3.72 25.27
N VAL A 524 8.79 -3.13 24.91
CA VAL A 524 9.77 -2.57 25.87
C VAL A 524 9.15 -1.47 26.70
N VAL A 525 8.52 -0.47 26.07
CA VAL A 525 7.93 0.67 26.79
C VAL A 525 6.84 0.19 27.76
N ASN A 526 6.03 -0.80 27.37
CA ASN A 526 5.00 -1.33 28.26
C ASN A 526 5.60 -2.04 29.49
N LYS A 527 6.69 -2.81 29.34
CA LYS A 527 7.40 -3.42 30.47
C LYS A 527 7.98 -2.36 31.42
N LEU A 528 8.61 -1.33 30.86
CA LEU A 528 9.16 -0.21 31.64
C LEU A 528 8.08 0.52 32.44
N GLU A 529 6.89 0.71 31.86
CA GLU A 529 5.74 1.34 32.50
C GLU A 529 5.12 0.49 33.62
N LEU A 530 5.09 -0.84 33.46
CA LEU A 530 4.59 -1.77 34.48
C LEU A 530 5.60 -2.06 35.60
N ASN A 531 6.83 -1.57 35.44
CA ASN A 531 7.98 -1.88 36.28
C ASN A 531 8.42 -3.35 36.29
N ASP A 532 8.03 -4.11 35.27
CA ASP A 532 8.36 -5.53 35.07
C ASP A 532 9.84 -5.78 34.72
#